data_AF-A0A101G537-F1
#
_entry.id   AF-A0A101G537-F1
#
_cell.length_a   1.000
_cell.length_b   1.000
_cell.length_c   1.000
_cell.angle_alpha   90.00
_cell.angle_beta   90.00
_cell.angle_gamma   90.00
#
_symmetry.space_group_name_H-M   'P 1'
#
loop_
_entity.id
_entity.type
_entity.pdbx_description
1 polymer ?
#
loop_
_entity_poly.entity_id
_entity_poly.type
_entity_poly.pdbx_seq_one_letter_code
_entity_poly.pdbx_strand_id
1 'polypeptide(L)' 'MTHPTGYKRRLESVKKSAEIMFDLLIQAQEHGVCARHLLFDSWFAFPPIISRVREHHLHVICMLKSMKRIFCNKNYLT' A
#
# COMPACT_ATOMS: atom_id res chain seq x y z
N MET A 1 -9.70 16.81 26.03
CA MET A 1 -8.23 16.94 25.96
C MET A 1 -7.80 16.84 24.50
N THR A 2 -7.44 17.95 23.88
CA THR A 2 -7.02 17.98 22.47
C THR A 2 -5.54 17.63 22.38
N HIS A 3 -5.21 16.46 21.82
CA HIS A 3 -3.82 16.11 21.54
C HIS A 3 -3.16 17.18 20.66
N PRO A 4 -1.90 17.58 20.93
CA PRO A 4 -1.19 18.50 20.07
C PRO A 4 -1.14 17.95 18.63
N THR A 5 -1.34 18.81 17.64
CA THR A 5 -1.39 18.45 16.20
C THR A 5 -0.20 17.62 15.72
N GLY A 6 0.97 17.74 16.36
CA GLY A 6 2.16 16.93 16.07
C GLY A 6 2.12 15.48 16.56
N TYR A 7 1.26 15.14 17.53
CA TYR A 7 1.17 13.79 18.09
C TYR A 7 0.73 12.77 17.04
N LYS A 8 -0.27 13.11 16.22
CA LYS A 8 -0.77 12.25 15.14
C LYS A 8 0.32 11.94 14.10
N ARG A 9 1.06 12.96 13.65
CA ARG A 9 2.15 12.78 12.67
C ARG A 9 3.27 11.89 13.20
N ARG A 10 3.60 11.99 14.50
CA ARG A 10 4.64 11.17 15.10
C ARG A 10 4.24 9.70 15.20
N LEU A 11 2.96 9.41 15.47
CA LEU A 11 2.45 8.04 15.43
C LEU A 11 2.53 7.45 14.02
N GLU A 12 2.16 8.22 13.00
CA GLU A 12 2.30 7.79 11.60
C GLU A 12 3.77 7.50 11.24
N SER A 13 4.73 8.35 11.63
CA SER A 13 6.16 8.13 11.34
C SER A 13 6.77 6.88 11.99
N VAL A 14 6.14 6.33 13.04
CA VAL A 14 6.62 5.13 13.75
C VAL A 14 6.04 3.84 13.15
N LYS A 15 4.93 3.95 12.40
CA LYS A 15 4.32 2.80 11.71
C LYS A 15 5.22 2.31 10.57
N LYS A 16 5.07 1.02 10.22
CA LYS A 16 5.77 0.47 9.05
C LYS A 16 5.24 1.14 7.79
N SER A 17 6.13 1.48 6.86
CA SER A 17 5.79 2.19 5.62
C SER A 17 4.68 1.51 4.79
N ALA A 18 4.62 0.17 4.80
CA ALA A 18 3.55 -0.58 4.13
C ALA A 18 2.17 -0.37 4.78
N GLU A 19 2.09 -0.24 6.11
CA GLU A 19 0.82 -0.05 6.83
C GLU A 19 0.24 1.34 6.55
N ILE A 20 1.09 2.38 6.62
CA ILE A 20 0.71 3.76 6.30
C ILE A 20 0.20 3.85 4.85
N MET A 21 0.84 3.12 3.93
CA MET A 21 0.41 3.11 2.53
C MET A 21 -1.02 2.60 2.37
N PHE A 22 -1.43 1.54 3.08
CA PHE A 22 -2.82 1.07 3.05
C PHE A 22 -3.79 2.08 3.68
N ASP A 23 -3.40 2.70 4.79
CA ASP A 23 -4.20 3.77 5.42
C ASP A 23 -4.43 4.94 4.43
N LEU A 24 -3.44 5.27 3.60
CA LEU A 24 -3.56 6.30 2.56
C LEU A 24 -4.48 5.88 1.40
N LEU A 25 -4.45 4.61 1.00
CA LEU A 25 -5.36 4.09 -0.03
C LEU A 25 -6.81 4.17 0.42
N ILE A 26 -7.08 3.74 1.66
CA ILE A 26 -8.42 3.81 2.24
C ILE A 26 -8.90 5.26 2.29
N GLN A 27 -8.06 6.16 2.81
CA GLN A 27 -8.38 7.59 2.87
C GLN A 27 -8.69 8.16 1.48
N ALA A 28 -7.90 7.83 0.45
CA ALA A 28 -8.15 8.30 -0.90
C ALA A 28 -9.51 7.80 -1.44
N GLN A 29 -9.84 6.52 -1.21
CA GLN A 29 -11.14 5.95 -1.61
C GLN A 29 -12.30 6.62 -0.86
N GLU A 30 -12.16 6.87 0.44
CA GLU A 30 -13.16 7.58 1.26
C GLU A 30 -13.38 9.03 0.79
N HIS A 31 -12.33 9.68 0.27
CA HIS A 31 -12.41 11.02 -0.32
C HIS A 31 -12.94 11.00 -1.77
N GLY A 32 -13.42 9.85 -2.26
CA GLY A 32 -14.06 9.72 -3.57
C GLY A 32 -13.11 9.50 -4.74
N VAL A 33 -11.85 9.13 -4.48
CA VAL A 33 -10.90 8.80 -5.57
C VAL A 33 -11.25 7.44 -6.14
N CYS A 34 -11.89 7.43 -7.31
CA CYS A 34 -12.20 6.21 -8.06
C CYS A 34 -11.05 5.86 -9.02
N ALA A 35 -10.27 4.84 -8.69
CA ALA A 35 -9.21 4.31 -9.56
C ALA A 35 -9.37 2.80 -9.77
N ARG A 36 -8.90 2.30 -10.92
CA ARG A 36 -8.82 0.86 -11.20
C ARG A 36 -7.40 0.31 -11.06
N HIS A 37 -6.40 1.18 -11.23
CA HIS A 37 -5.00 0.81 -11.21
C HIS A 37 -4.26 1.69 -10.21
N LEU A 38 -3.36 1.07 -9.46
CA LEU A 38 -2.45 1.72 -8.54
C LEU A 38 -1.02 1.57 -9.07
N LEU A 39 -0.32 2.69 -9.22
CA LEU A 39 1.07 2.71 -9.62
C LEU A 39 1.96 2.81 -8.38
N PHE A 40 2.86 1.86 -8.20
CA PHE A 40 3.84 1.85 -7.12
C PHE A 40 5.28 1.97 -7.59
N ASP A 41 6.07 2.62 -6.75
CA ASP A 41 7.53 2.51 -6.80
C ASP A 41 8.01 1.11 -6.37
N SER A 42 9.25 0.78 -6.73
CA SER A 42 9.95 -0.45 -6.37
C SER A 42 10.01 -0.78 -4.90
N TRP A 43 9.88 0.20 -4.00
CA TRP A 43 9.81 -0.08 -2.57
C TRP A 43 8.56 -0.88 -2.18
N PHE A 44 7.47 -0.81 -2.94
CA PHE A 44 6.22 -1.53 -2.62
C PHE A 44 6.00 -2.77 -3.51
N ALA A 45 6.99 -3.13 -4.32
CA ALA A 45 6.91 -4.22 -5.30
C ALA A 45 7.14 -5.63 -4.70
N PHE A 46 6.57 -5.91 -3.52
CA PHE A 46 6.66 -7.20 -2.83
C PHE A 46 5.35 -7.99 -2.96
N PRO A 47 5.38 -9.32 -3.16
CA PRO A 47 4.16 -10.11 -3.34
C PRO A 47 3.09 -9.96 -2.25
N PRO A 48 3.43 -9.91 -0.94
CA PRO A 48 2.41 -9.72 0.10
C PRO A 48 1.69 -8.37 0.00
N ILE A 49 2.41 -7.31 -0.42
CA ILE A 49 1.83 -5.98 -0.61
C ILE A 49 0.87 -6.00 -1.79
N ILE A 50 1.31 -6.56 -2.92
CA ILE A 50 0.52 -6.66 -4.15
C ILE A 50 -0.76 -7.47 -3.91
N SER A 51 -0.66 -8.59 -3.18
CA SER A 51 -1.82 -9.41 -2.81
C SER A 51 -2.82 -8.63 -1.96
N ARG A 52 -2.35 -7.88 -0.97
CA ARG A 52 -3.23 -7.12 -0.08
C ARG A 52 -3.89 -5.94 -0.80
N VAL A 53 -3.24 -5.29 -1.77
CA VAL A 53 -3.88 -4.25 -2.58
C VAL A 53 -5.06 -4.77 -3.41
N ARG A 54 -5.03 -6.06 -3.82
CA ARG A 54 -6.18 -6.66 -4.52
C ARG A 54 -7.44 -6.70 -3.66
N GLU A 55 -7.31 -6.80 -2.34
CA GLU A 55 -8.44 -6.71 -1.40
C GLU A 55 -9.13 -5.33 -1.44
N HIS A 56 -8.43 -4.29 -1.91
CA HIS A 56 -8.97 -2.94 -2.13
C HIS A 56 -9.55 -2.73 -3.54
N HIS A 57 -9.73 -3.80 -4.33
CA HIS A 57 -10.23 -3.77 -5.71
C HIS A 57 -9.37 -2.95 -6.69
N LEU A 58 -8.06 -2.85 -6.42
CA LEU A 58 -7.10 -2.15 -7.27
C LEU A 58 -6.13 -3.12 -7.94
N HIS A 59 -5.85 -2.91 -9.23
CA HIS A 59 -4.78 -3.59 -9.94
C HIS A 59 -3.45 -2.87 -9.73
N VAL A 60 -2.37 -3.59 -9.41
CA VAL A 60 -1.06 -2.97 -9.17
C VAL A 60 -0.18 -3.00 -10.41
N ILE A 61 0.37 -1.85 -10.76
CA ILE A 61 1.49 -1.69 -11.68
C ILE A 61 2.67 -1.19 -10.84
N CYS A 62 3.83 -1.85 -10.89
CA CYS A 62 4.97 -1.42 -10.10
C CYS A 62 6.30 -1.70 -10.79
N MET A 63 7.30 -0.88 -10.47
CA MET A 63 8.68 -1.13 -10.89
C MET A 63 9.26 -2.26 -10.04
N LEU A 64 9.72 -3.35 -10.66
CA LEU A 64 10.35 -4.42 -9.88
C LEU A 64 11.77 -4.03 -9.47
N LYS A 65 12.12 -4.27 -8.21
CA LYS A 65 13.51 -4.16 -7.75
C LYS A 65 14.27 -5.43 -8.14
N SER A 66 15.54 -5.28 -8.50
CA SER A 66 16.44 -6.44 -8.67
C SER A 66 16.58 -7.17 -7.33
N MET A 67 16.01 -8.37 -7.26
CA MET A 67 15.95 -9.21 -6.06
C MET A 67 16.22 -10.67 -6.45
N LYS A 68 16.76 -11.46 -5.52
CA LYS A 68 16.88 -12.92 -5.71
C LYS A 68 15.49 -13.52 -5.95
N ARG A 69 15.38 -14.56 -6.78
CA ARG A 69 14.10 -15.17 -7.22
C ARG A 69 13.05 -15.21 -6.11
N ILE A 70 11.93 -14.52 -6.34
CA ILE A 70 10.77 -14.51 -5.46
C ILE A 70 9.70 -15.37 -6.10
N PHE A 71 9.26 -16.42 -5.43
CA PHE A 71 8.17 -17.27 -5.90
C PHE A 71 6.84 -16.63 -5.46
N CYS A 72 6.03 -16.18 -6.43
CA CYS A 72 4.68 -15.69 -6.18
C CYS A 72 3.69 -16.76 -6.65
N ASN A 73 2.89 -17.30 -5.72
CA ASN A 73 1.88 -18.29 -6.07
C ASN A 73 0.73 -17.60 -6.84
N LYS A 74 0.30 -18.16 -7.98
CA LYS A 74 -0.66 -17.49 -8.89
C LYS A 74 -2.09 -17.38 -8.34
N ASN A 75 -2.38 -18.05 -7.23
CA ASN A 75 -3.72 -18.08 -6.62
C ASN A 75 -4.19 -16.72 -6.07
N TYR A 76 -3.31 -15.71 -5.98
CA TYR A 76 -3.62 -14.37 -5.46
C TYR A 76 -3.91 -13.32 -6.54
N LEU A 77 -3.90 -13.70 -7.82
CA LEU A 77 -4.02 -12.77 -8.96
C LEU A 77 -5.28 -12.96 -9.81
N THR A 78 -6.15 -13.90 -9.44
CA THR A 78 -7.45 -14.16 -10.09
C THR A 78 -8.53 -13.46 -9.30
#